data_AF-A0A2N5A1U8-F1
#
_entry.id   AF-A0A2N5A1U8-F1
#
_cell.length_a   1.000
_cell.length_b   1.000
_cell.length_c   1.000
_cell.angle_alpha   90.00
_cell.angle_beta   90.00
_cell.angle_gamma   90.00
#
_symmetry.space_group_name_H-M   'P 1'
#
loop_
_entity.id
_entity.type
_entity.pdbx_description
1 polymer ?
#
loop_
_entity_poly.entity_id
_entity_poly.type
_entity_poly.pdbx_seq_one_letter_code
_entity_poly.pdbx_strand_id
1 'polypeptide(L)' 'MSTPEKRPVSFFSLFNRGQHYAKTWPLDKRLAPVFIENRIIRATRYAIRIMPPIAIFTLCWQIALGG' A
#
# COMPACT_ATOMS: atom_id res chain seq x y z
N MET A 1 7.05 -36.90 9.14
CA MET A 1 7.39 -35.47 9.10
C MET A 1 6.96 -34.93 7.74
N SER A 2 5.75 -34.40 7.62
CA SER A 2 5.22 -33.87 6.35
C SER A 2 5.85 -32.51 6.07
N THR A 3 6.82 -32.47 5.15
CA THR A 3 7.37 -31.22 4.65
C THR A 3 6.25 -30.37 4.04
N PRO A 4 6.11 -29.07 4.39
CA PRO A 4 5.09 -28.23 3.79
C PRO A 4 5.38 -28.09 2.29
N GLU A 5 4.44 -28.55 1.47
CA GLU A 5 4.43 -28.42 0.02
C GLU A 5 4.55 -26.94 -0.35
N LYS A 6 5.70 -26.51 -0.90
CA LYS A 6 5.92 -25.15 -1.39
C LYS A 6 5.14 -24.95 -2.69
N ARG A 7 3.82 -24.82 -2.57
CA ARG A 7 2.97 -24.39 -3.69
C ARG A 7 3.41 -22.99 -4.12
N PRO A 8 3.61 -22.73 -5.43
CA PRO A 8 3.92 -21.40 -5.91
C PRO A 8 2.73 -20.49 -5.53
N VAL A 9 2.95 -19.62 -4.56
CA VAL A 9 1.95 -18.62 -4.18
C VAL A 9 1.77 -17.68 -5.37
N SER A 10 0.57 -17.66 -5.95
CA SER A 10 0.24 -16.72 -7.01
C SER A 10 0.51 -15.30 -6.54
N PHE A 11 1.09 -14.46 -7.40
CA PHE A 11 1.42 -13.06 -7.09
C PHE A 11 0.24 -12.29 -6.47
N PHE A 12 -0.97 -12.48 -7.00
CA PHE A 12 -2.19 -11.88 -6.46
C PHE A 12 -2.52 -12.37 -5.04
N SER A 13 -2.29 -13.65 -4.75
CA SER A 13 -2.51 -14.20 -3.41
C SER A 13 -1.53 -13.64 -2.39
N LEU A 14 -0.28 -13.39 -2.80
CA LEU A 14 0.74 -12.75 -1.96
C LEU A 14 0.37 -11.28 -1.69
N PHE A 15 -0.07 -10.55 -2.72
CA PHE A 15 -0.53 -9.18 -2.58
C PHE A 15 -1.75 -9.07 -1.65
N ASN A 16 -2.72 -9.97 -1.79
CA ASN A 16 -3.91 -9.97 -0.95
C ASN A 16 -3.58 -10.28 0.53
N ARG A 17 -2.63 -11.19 0.77
CA ARG A 17 -2.09 -11.45 2.11
C ARG A 17 -1.39 -10.24 2.70
N GLY A 18 -0.60 -9.51 1.91
CA GLY A 18 0.03 -8.25 2.34
C GLY A 18 -0.99 -7.17 2.72
N GLN A 19 -2.07 -7.04 1.93
CA GLN A 19 -3.18 -6.13 2.26
C GLN A 19 -3.93 -6.55 3.54
N HIS A 20 -4.14 -7.84 3.74
CA HIS A 20 -4.77 -8.36 4.95
C HIS A 20 -3.90 -8.06 6.19
N TYR A 21 -2.60 -8.32 6.10
CA TYR A 21 -1.64 -8.00 7.16
C TYR A 21 -1.64 -6.50 7.50
N ALA A 22 -1.63 -5.64 6.48
CA ALA A 22 -1.69 -4.18 6.67
C ALA A 22 -2.98 -3.68 7.34
N LYS A 23 -4.09 -4.44 7.28
CA LYS A 23 -5.35 -4.13 7.97
C LYS A 23 -5.36 -4.63 9.41
N THR A 24 -4.80 -5.81 9.67
CA THR A 24 -4.73 -6.42 11.00
C THR A 24 -3.66 -5.78 11.89
N TRP A 25 -2.67 -5.10 11.30
CA TRP A 25 -1.56 -4.51 12.04
C TRP A 25 -2.02 -3.41 13.02
N PRO A 26 -1.73 -3.54 14.33
CA PRO A 26 -2.02 -2.49 15.30
C PRO A 26 -1.13 -1.27 15.02
N LEU A 27 -1.76 -0.14 14.68
CA LEU A 27 -1.10 1.14 14.45
C LEU A 27 -0.63 1.77 15.77
N ASP A 28 0.13 1.05 16.57
CA ASP A 28 0.63 1.54 17.85
C ASP A 28 1.75 2.56 17.63
N LYS A 29 1.52 3.79 18.09
CA LYS A 29 2.42 4.94 17.87
C LYS A 29 3.81 4.75 18.48
N ARG A 30 3.95 3.84 19.45
CA ARG A 30 5.21 3.53 20.16
C ARG A 30 6.16 2.65 19.34
N LEU A 31 5.64 1.83 18.42
CA LEU A 31 6.45 0.98 17.51
C LEU A 31 6.74 1.67 16.17
N ALA A 32 6.08 2.80 15.89
CA ALA A 32 6.25 3.58 14.67
C ALA A 32 7.70 3.99 14.32
N PRO A 33 8.60 4.31 15.28
CA PRO A 33 9.99 4.60 14.96
C PRO A 33 10.86 3.35 14.79
N VAL A 34 10.43 2.19 15.32
CA VAL A 34 11.18 0.93 15.27
C VAL A 34 10.90 0.16 13.98
N PHE A 35 9.69 0.27 13.43
CA PHE A 35 9.27 -0.46 12.24
C PHE A 35 8.82 0.48 11.11
N ILE A 36 9.57 0.47 10.00
CA ILE A 36 9.31 1.28 8.79
C ILE A 36 7.96 0.93 8.14
N GLU A 37 7.42 -0.27 8.40
CA GLU A 37 6.13 -0.76 7.88
C GLU A 37 4.98 0.19 8.23
N ASN A 38 4.96 0.76 9.44
CA ASN A 38 3.90 1.68 9.85
C ASN A 38 3.91 2.96 8.99
N ARG A 39 5.10 3.44 8.61
CA ARG A 39 5.25 4.60 7.72
C ARG A 39 4.75 4.29 6.31
N ILE A 40 5.10 3.12 5.78
CA ILE A 40 4.66 2.69 4.44
C ILE A 40 3.14 2.50 4.42
N ILE A 41 2.55 1.80 5.40
CA ILE A 41 1.10 1.60 5.49
C ILE A 41 0.35 2.93 5.57
N ARG A 42 0.82 3.89 6.37
CA ARG A 42 0.24 5.23 6.47
C ARG A 42 0.40 6.02 5.17
N ALA A 43 1.58 6.00 4.57
CA ALA A 43 1.86 6.67 3.31
C ALA A 43 0.98 6.13 2.18
N THR A 44 0.84 4.81 2.05
CA THR A 44 -0.03 4.17 1.06
C THR A 44 -1.49 4.52 1.29
N ARG A 45 -1.98 4.52 2.54
CA ARG A 45 -3.38 4.91 2.83
C ARG A 45 -3.65 6.39 2.48
N TYR A 46 -2.69 7.28 2.76
CA TYR A 46 -2.79 8.68 2.39
C TYR A 46 -2.72 8.85 0.87
N ALA A 47 -1.79 8.15 0.20
CA ALA A 47 -1.65 8.17 -1.25
C ALA A 47 -2.93 7.69 -1.93
N ILE A 48 -3.55 6.59 -1.52
CA ILE A 48 -4.82 6.12 -2.11
C ILE A 48 -5.93 7.18 -2.02
N ARG A 49 -5.96 7.98 -0.94
CA ARG A 49 -6.94 9.05 -0.74
C ARG A 49 -6.65 10.29 -1.59
N ILE A 50 -5.37 10.64 -1.75
CA ILE A 50 -4.90 11.92 -2.29
C ILE A 50 -4.47 11.82 -3.75
N MET A 51 -4.08 10.63 -4.20
CA MET A 51 -3.64 10.38 -5.57
C MET A 51 -4.75 10.67 -6.60
N PRO A 52 -6.03 10.28 -6.42
CA PRO A 52 -7.08 10.57 -7.39
C PRO A 52 -7.29 12.08 -7.66
N PRO A 53 -7.47 12.96 -6.66
CA PRO A 53 -7.62 14.39 -6.91
C PRO A 53 -6.35 15.03 -7.47
N ILE A 54 -5.15 14.59 -7.02
CA ILE A 54 -3.89 15.06 -7.61
C ILE A 54 -3.81 14.66 -9.09
N ALA A 55 -4.15 13.42 -9.44
CA ALA A 55 -4.10 12.94 -10.83
C ALA A 55 -5.02 13.76 -11.75
N ILE A 56 -6.25 14.05 -11.30
CA ILE A 56 -7.19 14.89 -12.03
C ILE A 56 -6.64 16.30 -12.18
N PHE A 57 -6.13 16.89 -11.09
CA PHE A 57 -5.52 18.21 -11.12
C PHE A 57 -4.35 18.27 -12.10
N THR A 58 -3.43 17.31 -12.05
CA THR A 58 -2.29 17.23 -12.97
C THR A 58 -2.73 17.03 -14.41
N LEU A 59 -3.78 16.24 -14.66
CA LEU A 59 -4.31 16.01 -16.00
C LEU A 59 -4.96 17.29 -16.56
N CYS A 60 -5.82 17.95 -15.77
CA CYS A 60 -6.41 19.23 -16.15
C CYS A 60 -5.35 20.29 -16.40
N TRP A 61 -4.32 20.35 -15.56
CA TRP A 61 -3.18 21.25 -15.71
C TRP A 61 -2.39 20.96 -17.00
N GLN A 62 -2.08 19.69 -17.27
CA GLN A 62 -1.39 19.26 -18.49
C GLN A 62 -2.18 19.62 -19.76
N ILE A 63 -3.50 19.47 -19.74
CA ILE A 63 -4.36 19.84 -20.87
C ILE A 63 -4.48 21.36 -20.98
N ALA A 64 -4.56 22.10 -19.86
CA ALA A 64 -4.75 23.55 -19.86
C ALA A 64 -3.49 24.35 -20.21
N LEU A 65 -2.29 23.82 -19.96
CA LEU A 65 -1.01 24.53 -20.17
C LEU A 65 -0.10 23.85 -21.20
N GLY A 66 -0.48 22.68 -21.69
CA GLY A 66 0.28 21.90 -22.67
C GLY A 66 -0.49 21.60 -23.96
N GLY A 67 -1.56 22.36 -24.24
CA GLY A 67 -2.27 22.41 -25.53
C GLY A 67 -1.96 23.70 -26.27
#